data_AF-A0A8T7GUQ8-F1
#
_entry.id   AF-A0A8T7GUQ8-F1
#
_cell.length_a   1.000
_cell.length_b   1.000
_cell.length_c   1.000
_cell.angle_alpha   90.00
_cell.angle_beta   90.00
_cell.angle_gamma   90.00
#
_symmetry.space_group_name_H-M   'P 1'
#
loop_
_entity.id
_entity.type
_entity.pdbx_description
1 polymer ?
#
loop_
_entity_poly.entity_id
_entity_poly.type
_entity_poly.pdbx_seq_one_letter_code
_entity_poly.pdbx_strand_id
1 'polypeptide(L)'
;MFYEADPQALREQIEWCFKHPLGPGRIPEPASERRRVSTGYVAPHAGYMYSGPVAAWVYYSIASEGPAETYVIIGPNHTGLGTLVSVMPKGVWETPLGAVEIDEELAAGILRYSSYADPDEKAHLYEHSVEVQIPFLQYLYGSRFKIVPIVMWQQTPEMARDLGEAIYRAAAETGRDVVVIASSDFTHYEPDEVARAKDAKAIEAILSLDPEKLYRVVVELDVSMCGYGPVMTMLYYSKLAGADAAQKLAYATSGDVTGDRSSVVGYAAIRVYRSGEE
;
A
#
# COMPACT_ATOMS: atom_id res chain seq x y z
N MET A 1 -10.46 16.38 0.13
CA MET A 1 -11.03 15.19 0.82
C MET A 1 -10.73 14.00 -0.08
N PHE A 2 -10.10 12.94 0.43
CA PHE A 2 -9.64 11.81 -0.40
C PHE A 2 -10.73 10.77 -0.65
N TYR A 3 -11.75 10.71 0.21
CA TYR A 3 -12.90 9.82 0.12
C TYR A 3 -14.08 10.46 0.89
N GLU A 4 -15.29 9.93 0.73
CA GLU A 4 -16.49 10.49 1.38
C GLU A 4 -16.45 10.42 2.91
N ALA A 5 -16.86 11.49 3.58
CA ALA A 5 -16.90 11.55 5.05
C ALA A 5 -18.17 10.90 5.66
N ASP A 6 -19.25 10.76 4.88
CA ASP A 6 -20.44 10.05 5.32
C ASP A 6 -20.24 8.52 5.20
N PRO A 7 -20.55 7.71 6.23
CA PRO A 7 -20.28 6.28 6.19
C PRO A 7 -21.03 5.53 5.08
N GLN A 8 -22.25 5.95 4.73
CA GLN A 8 -23.02 5.30 3.67
C GLN A 8 -22.46 5.70 2.30
N ALA A 9 -22.23 7.00 2.08
CA ALA A 9 -21.64 7.51 0.85
C ALA A 9 -20.24 6.89 0.59
N LEU A 10 -19.45 6.66 1.63
CA LEU A 10 -18.14 6.00 1.52
C LEU A 10 -18.26 4.54 1.07
N ARG A 11 -19.25 3.78 1.59
CA ARG A 11 -19.50 2.40 1.11
C ARG A 11 -19.92 2.40 -0.36
N GLU A 12 -20.82 3.30 -0.75
CA GLU A 12 -21.25 3.46 -2.13
C GLU A 12 -20.09 3.86 -3.05
N GLN A 13 -19.19 4.74 -2.58
CA GLN A 13 -17.99 5.13 -3.31
C GLN A 13 -17.01 3.96 -3.48
N ILE A 14 -16.81 3.14 -2.46
CA ILE A 14 -15.97 1.92 -2.55
C ILE A 14 -16.59 0.90 -3.53
N GLU A 15 -17.90 0.69 -3.47
CA GLU A 15 -18.60 -0.14 -4.46
C GLU A 15 -18.46 0.39 -5.88
N TRP A 16 -18.54 1.70 -6.05
CA TRP A 16 -18.30 2.37 -7.33
C TRP A 16 -16.88 2.08 -7.81
N CYS A 17 -15.85 2.19 -6.96
CA CYS A 17 -14.47 1.84 -7.31
C CYS A 17 -14.36 0.40 -7.83
N PHE A 18 -15.01 -0.56 -7.17
CA PHE A 18 -15.02 -1.97 -7.61
C PHE A 18 -15.73 -2.17 -8.96
N LYS A 19 -16.85 -1.47 -9.20
CA LYS A 19 -17.68 -1.60 -10.41
C LYS A 19 -17.19 -0.73 -11.58
N HIS A 20 -16.31 0.23 -11.34
CA HIS A 20 -15.82 1.17 -12.34
C HIS A 20 -15.11 0.44 -13.50
N PRO A 21 -15.15 0.96 -14.74
CA PRO A 21 -14.44 0.35 -15.88
C PRO A 21 -12.92 0.17 -15.71
N LEU A 22 -12.29 0.98 -14.87
CA LEU A 22 -10.87 0.84 -14.49
C LEU A 22 -10.66 -0.10 -13.28
N GLY A 23 -11.73 -0.46 -12.58
CA GLY A 23 -11.72 -1.40 -11.47
C GLY A 23 -12.00 -2.84 -11.91
N PRO A 24 -12.14 -3.77 -10.96
CA PRO A 24 -12.41 -5.19 -11.22
C PRO A 24 -13.73 -5.49 -11.95
N GLY A 25 -14.63 -4.50 -12.06
CA GLY A 25 -15.94 -4.61 -12.69
C GLY A 25 -17.02 -5.30 -11.83
N ARG A 26 -16.68 -5.73 -10.61
CA ARG A 26 -17.61 -6.40 -9.69
C ARG A 26 -17.16 -6.27 -8.24
N ILE A 27 -18.14 -6.30 -7.32
CA ILE A 27 -17.88 -6.36 -5.88
C ILE A 27 -17.26 -7.73 -5.54
N PRO A 28 -16.19 -7.79 -4.73
CA PRO A 28 -15.64 -9.06 -4.28
C PRO A 28 -16.56 -9.75 -3.27
N GLU A 29 -16.56 -11.07 -3.29
CA GLU A 29 -17.08 -11.90 -2.21
C GLU A 29 -15.89 -12.35 -1.36
N PRO A 30 -15.70 -11.81 -0.13
CA PRO A 30 -14.52 -12.13 0.66
C PRO A 30 -14.49 -13.62 1.04
N ALA A 31 -13.37 -14.28 0.77
CA ALA A 31 -13.17 -15.66 1.19
C ALA A 31 -13.19 -15.75 2.72
N SER A 32 -13.84 -16.78 3.25
CA SER A 32 -13.91 -17.01 4.69
C SER A 32 -12.60 -17.53 5.28
N GLU A 33 -11.79 -18.21 4.47
CA GLU A 33 -10.53 -18.83 4.88
C GLU A 33 -9.33 -18.12 4.27
N ARG A 34 -8.29 -17.93 5.09
CA ARG A 34 -7.06 -17.25 4.70
C ARG A 34 -6.14 -18.18 3.90
N ARG A 35 -5.88 -17.86 2.63
CA ARG A 35 -5.05 -18.69 1.71
C ARG A 35 -3.55 -18.40 1.71
N ARG A 36 -3.07 -17.43 2.49
CA ARG A 36 -1.64 -17.07 2.71
C ARG A 36 -0.75 -16.87 1.47
N VAL A 37 -1.28 -16.86 0.25
CA VAL A 37 -0.52 -16.81 -1.01
C VAL A 37 0.21 -15.47 -1.21
N SER A 38 -0.49 -14.35 -0.98
CA SER A 38 0.10 -13.01 -1.10
C SER A 38 0.77 -12.57 0.19
N THR A 39 1.93 -11.94 0.02
CA THR A 39 2.72 -11.32 1.11
C THR A 39 2.65 -9.80 1.09
N GLY A 40 2.43 -9.20 -0.08
CA GLY A 40 2.40 -7.75 -0.19
C GLY A 40 1.74 -7.21 -1.45
N TYR A 41 1.39 -5.94 -1.36
CA TYR A 41 0.67 -5.20 -2.40
C TYR A 41 1.22 -3.80 -2.57
N VAL A 42 1.11 -3.25 -3.79
CA VAL A 42 1.26 -1.81 -4.07
C VAL A 42 -0.12 -1.26 -4.41
N ALA A 43 -0.56 -0.23 -3.70
CA ALA A 43 -1.84 0.43 -3.90
C ALA A 43 -1.66 1.96 -4.02
N PRO A 44 -2.37 2.64 -4.94
CA PRO A 44 -2.32 4.08 -5.07
C PRO A 44 -3.11 4.79 -3.95
N HIS A 45 -2.87 6.08 -3.74
CA HIS A 45 -3.46 6.86 -2.64
C HIS A 45 -3.98 8.26 -3.00
N ALA A 46 -4.06 8.62 -4.29
CA ALA A 46 -4.90 9.75 -4.67
C ALA A 46 -6.37 9.58 -4.21
N GLY A 47 -7.17 10.64 -4.36
CA GLY A 47 -8.60 10.57 -3.99
C GLY A 47 -9.33 9.45 -4.75
N TYR A 48 -10.31 8.80 -4.11
CA TYR A 48 -11.02 7.64 -4.64
C TYR A 48 -11.66 7.88 -6.00
N MET A 49 -12.10 9.11 -6.29
CA MET A 49 -12.61 9.49 -7.62
C MET A 49 -11.59 9.28 -8.75
N TYR A 50 -10.28 9.29 -8.44
CA TYR A 50 -9.20 9.12 -9.40
C TYR A 50 -8.60 7.71 -9.32
N SER A 51 -7.90 7.40 -8.22
CA SER A 51 -7.12 6.17 -8.10
C SER A 51 -7.88 5.01 -7.47
N GLY A 52 -9.03 5.28 -6.85
CA GLY A 52 -9.85 4.28 -6.16
C GLY A 52 -10.19 3.04 -7.01
N PRO A 53 -10.59 3.18 -8.28
CA PRO A 53 -10.78 2.04 -9.18
C PRO A 53 -9.53 1.17 -9.36
N VAL A 54 -8.34 1.78 -9.45
CA VAL A 54 -7.09 1.03 -9.55
C VAL A 54 -6.77 0.36 -8.21
N ALA A 55 -6.89 1.08 -7.09
CA ALA A 55 -6.72 0.51 -5.74
C ALA A 55 -7.67 -0.69 -5.50
N ALA A 56 -8.90 -0.64 -6.01
CA ALA A 56 -9.88 -1.71 -5.87
C ALA A 56 -9.38 -3.08 -6.39
N TRP A 57 -8.45 -3.12 -7.35
CA TRP A 57 -7.82 -4.38 -7.77
C TRP A 57 -6.99 -5.05 -6.68
N VAL A 58 -6.26 -4.26 -5.86
CA VAL A 58 -5.53 -4.78 -4.69
C VAL A 58 -6.50 -5.40 -3.71
N TYR A 59 -7.56 -4.67 -3.35
CA TYR A 59 -8.53 -5.13 -2.37
C TYR A 59 -9.40 -6.27 -2.86
N TYR A 60 -9.65 -6.35 -4.16
CA TYR A 60 -10.29 -7.51 -4.77
C TYR A 60 -9.43 -8.77 -4.61
N SER A 61 -8.11 -8.65 -4.82
CA SER A 61 -7.15 -9.74 -4.60
C SER A 61 -7.02 -10.10 -3.11
N ILE A 62 -7.03 -9.12 -2.21
CA ILE A 62 -7.05 -9.38 -0.77
C ILE A 62 -8.31 -10.15 -0.38
N ALA A 63 -9.47 -9.74 -0.90
CA ALA A 63 -10.76 -10.38 -0.61
C ALA A 63 -10.79 -11.85 -1.05
N SER A 64 -10.20 -12.19 -2.22
CA SER A 64 -10.19 -13.57 -2.72
C SER A 64 -9.32 -14.53 -1.89
N GLU A 65 -8.42 -13.99 -1.06
CA GLU A 65 -7.54 -14.77 -0.20
C GLU A 65 -7.94 -14.77 1.28
N GLY A 66 -9.01 -14.07 1.66
CA GLY A 66 -9.48 -13.97 3.04
C GLY A 66 -8.64 -13.03 3.92
N PRO A 67 -9.13 -12.72 5.13
CA PRO A 67 -8.52 -11.69 5.98
C PRO A 67 -7.19 -12.18 6.57
N ALA A 68 -6.13 -11.37 6.42
CA ALA A 68 -4.95 -11.48 7.27
C ALA A 68 -5.26 -10.97 8.69
N GLU A 69 -4.47 -11.41 9.68
CA GLU A 69 -4.61 -10.92 11.05
C GLU A 69 -4.23 -9.44 11.17
N THR A 70 -3.12 -9.07 10.52
CA THR A 70 -2.56 -7.72 10.58
C THR A 70 -2.10 -7.22 9.21
N TYR A 71 -2.49 -6.00 8.86
CA TYR A 71 -2.00 -5.31 7.67
C TYR A 71 -0.99 -4.24 8.08
N VAL A 72 0.26 -4.36 7.64
CA VAL A 72 1.25 -3.29 7.79
C VAL A 72 1.08 -2.35 6.60
N ILE A 73 0.67 -1.11 6.87
CA ILE A 73 0.37 -0.13 5.80
C ILE A 73 1.45 0.94 5.85
N ILE A 74 2.22 1.04 4.77
CA ILE A 74 3.39 1.92 4.69
C ILE A 74 3.13 2.98 3.64
N GLY A 75 3.15 4.25 4.03
CA GLY A 75 2.98 5.39 3.13
C GLY A 75 4.18 6.33 3.14
N PRO A 76 4.37 7.14 2.09
CA PRO A 76 5.32 8.24 2.12
C PRO A 76 4.86 9.37 3.04
N ASN A 77 5.78 10.30 3.31
CA ASN A 77 5.50 11.50 4.09
C ASN A 77 5.33 12.73 3.18
N HIS A 78 4.10 13.26 3.09
CA HIS A 78 3.77 14.48 2.35
C HIS A 78 3.72 15.73 3.23
N THR A 79 3.66 15.56 4.56
CA THR A 79 3.48 16.67 5.52
C THR A 79 4.80 17.25 6.01
N GLY A 80 5.89 16.48 5.95
CA GLY A 80 7.17 16.80 6.59
C GLY A 80 7.12 16.72 8.12
N LEU A 81 6.12 16.05 8.69
CA LEU A 81 6.01 15.85 10.14
C LEU A 81 6.59 14.50 10.55
N GLY A 82 7.25 14.49 11.71
CA GLY A 82 7.70 13.26 12.35
C GLY A 82 9.15 12.87 12.07
N THR A 83 9.46 11.61 12.35
CA THR A 83 10.80 11.01 12.21
C THR A 83 11.07 10.50 10.79
N LEU A 84 12.25 9.89 10.58
CA LEU A 84 12.63 9.34 9.27
C LEU A 84 11.73 8.17 8.86
N VAL A 85 11.39 7.31 9.81
CA VAL A 85 10.44 6.20 9.69
C VAL A 85 9.56 6.18 10.95
N SER A 86 8.35 6.70 10.84
CA SER A 86 7.45 6.87 11.97
C SER A 86 6.43 5.73 12.04
N VAL A 87 6.44 4.98 13.15
CA VAL A 87 5.47 3.90 13.42
C VAL A 87 4.46 4.39 14.45
N MET A 88 3.16 4.23 14.18
CA MET A 88 2.13 4.41 15.21
C MET A 88 2.11 3.17 16.12
N PRO A 89 2.52 3.28 17.40
CA PRO A 89 2.83 2.09 18.20
C PRO A 89 1.62 1.45 18.88
N LYS A 90 0.52 2.19 19.06
CA LYS A 90 -0.62 1.76 19.88
C LYS A 90 -1.91 2.52 19.57
N GLY A 91 -3.02 2.05 20.14
CA GLY A 91 -4.31 2.75 20.08
C GLY A 91 -5.23 2.26 18.95
N VAL A 92 -6.00 3.20 18.39
CA VAL A 92 -6.98 2.92 17.34
C VAL A 92 -6.89 3.96 16.23
N TRP A 93 -7.16 3.55 15.00
CA TRP A 93 -7.33 4.43 13.86
C TRP A 93 -8.81 4.60 13.54
N GLU A 94 -9.30 5.84 13.55
CA GLU A 94 -10.70 6.14 13.24
C GLU A 94 -10.87 6.53 11.77
N THR A 95 -11.91 5.98 11.13
CA THR A 95 -12.40 6.43 9.83
C THR A 95 -13.92 6.59 9.90
N PRO A 96 -14.60 7.11 8.86
CA PRO A 96 -16.06 7.10 8.81
C PRO A 96 -16.70 5.71 8.94
N LEU A 97 -15.98 4.63 8.62
CA LEU A 97 -16.50 3.26 8.73
C LEU A 97 -16.32 2.65 10.13
N GLY A 98 -15.67 3.36 11.06
CA GLY A 98 -15.43 2.95 12.43
C GLY A 98 -13.95 2.89 12.79
N ALA A 99 -13.65 2.34 13.96
CA ALA A 99 -12.29 2.20 14.47
C ALA A 99 -11.64 0.86 14.06
N VAL A 100 -10.32 0.88 13.87
CA VAL A 100 -9.45 -0.29 13.67
C VAL A 100 -8.35 -0.26 14.72
N GLU A 101 -8.06 -1.40 15.35
CA GLU A 101 -7.01 -1.48 16.38
C GLU A 101 -5.61 -1.52 15.75
N ILE A 102 -4.66 -0.88 16.43
CA ILE A 102 -3.23 -1.05 16.15
C ILE A 102 -2.77 -2.41 16.70
N ASP A 103 -1.98 -3.16 15.93
CA ASP A 103 -1.29 -4.35 16.44
C ASP A 103 -0.06 -3.93 17.25
N GLU A 104 -0.29 -3.61 18.53
CA GLU A 104 0.74 -3.07 19.42
C GLU A 104 1.93 -4.03 19.61
N GLU A 105 1.67 -5.35 19.58
CA GLU A 105 2.71 -6.36 19.74
C GLU A 105 3.62 -6.40 18.50
N LEU A 106 3.02 -6.40 17.30
CA LEU A 106 3.77 -6.33 16.05
C LEU A 106 4.51 -5.00 15.91
N ALA A 107 3.87 -3.87 16.25
CA ALA A 107 4.49 -2.55 16.21
C ALA A 107 5.69 -2.46 17.18
N ALA A 108 5.57 -2.98 18.39
CA ALA A 108 6.68 -3.05 19.34
C ALA A 108 7.82 -3.96 18.85
N GLY A 109 7.51 -5.04 18.12
CA GLY A 109 8.50 -5.87 17.44
C GLY A 109 9.25 -5.10 16.36
N ILE A 110 8.54 -4.38 15.49
CA ILE A 110 9.14 -3.57 14.43
C ILE A 110 10.09 -2.51 15.01
N LEU A 111 9.64 -1.77 16.03
CA LEU A 111 10.45 -0.76 16.72
C LEU A 111 11.69 -1.33 17.43
N ARG A 112 11.64 -2.59 17.87
CA ARG A 112 12.79 -3.26 18.49
C ARG A 112 13.81 -3.75 17.46
N TYR A 113 13.36 -4.17 16.28
CA TYR A 113 14.22 -4.76 15.26
C TYR A 113 14.76 -3.77 14.24
N SER A 114 14.08 -2.66 14.01
CA SER A 114 14.52 -1.61 13.10
C SER A 114 15.49 -0.67 13.80
N SER A 115 16.53 -0.26 13.07
CA SER A 115 17.50 0.73 13.55
C SER A 115 17.05 2.17 13.28
N TYR A 116 16.04 2.36 12.43
CA TYR A 116 15.57 3.67 11.97
C TYR A 116 14.11 3.98 12.32
N ALA A 117 13.31 2.99 12.71
CA ALA A 117 11.92 3.18 13.06
C ALA A 117 11.76 3.75 14.48
N ASP A 118 11.03 4.85 14.59
CA ASP A 118 10.73 5.50 15.87
C ASP A 118 9.22 5.45 16.17
N PRO A 119 8.82 5.36 17.46
CA PRO A 119 7.43 5.49 17.85
C PRO A 119 6.98 6.93 17.70
N ASP A 120 6.16 7.21 16.67
CA ASP A 120 5.75 8.57 16.34
C ASP A 120 4.38 8.63 15.67
N GLU A 121 3.40 9.11 16.45
CA GLU A 121 2.02 9.33 16.00
C GLU A 121 1.87 10.63 15.19
N LYS A 122 2.78 11.60 15.33
CA LYS A 122 2.62 12.93 14.73
C LYS A 122 2.77 12.91 13.21
N ALA A 123 3.59 12.00 12.67
CA ALA A 123 3.74 11.81 11.23
C ALA A 123 2.43 11.45 10.53
N HIS A 124 1.49 10.86 11.26
CA HIS A 124 0.18 10.43 10.74
C HIS A 124 -0.85 11.57 10.73
N LEU A 125 -0.60 12.66 11.46
CA LEU A 125 -1.52 13.80 11.50
C LEU A 125 -1.53 14.51 10.13
N TYR A 126 -2.71 14.54 9.51
CA TYR A 126 -2.94 15.10 8.18
C TYR A 126 -2.23 14.38 7.04
N GLU A 127 -1.56 13.26 7.31
CA GLU A 127 -0.99 12.38 6.30
C GLU A 127 -2.07 11.41 5.82
N HIS A 128 -2.25 11.32 4.51
CA HIS A 128 -3.37 10.59 3.92
C HIS A 128 -2.97 9.24 3.33
N SER A 129 -1.69 9.06 3.00
CA SER A 129 -1.24 7.91 2.22
C SER A 129 -1.52 6.55 2.89
N VAL A 130 -1.47 6.49 4.23
CA VAL A 130 -1.88 5.31 5.00
C VAL A 130 -3.40 5.25 5.15
N GLU A 131 -4.04 6.36 5.50
CA GLU A 131 -5.47 6.42 5.84
C GLU A 131 -6.36 5.91 4.70
N VAL A 132 -6.10 6.33 3.47
CA VAL A 132 -6.95 6.00 2.32
C VAL A 132 -7.00 4.50 2.00
N GLN A 133 -6.08 3.72 2.56
CA GLN A 133 -6.03 2.26 2.40
C GLN A 133 -6.98 1.53 3.36
N ILE A 134 -7.35 2.17 4.48
CA ILE A 134 -8.07 1.53 5.60
C ILE A 134 -9.56 1.30 5.28
N PRO A 135 -10.30 2.25 4.67
CA PRO A 135 -11.73 2.04 4.39
C PRO A 135 -12.02 0.86 3.48
N PHE A 136 -11.16 0.54 2.51
CA PHE A 136 -11.32 -0.66 1.68
C PHE A 136 -11.25 -1.95 2.52
N LEU A 137 -10.30 -2.05 3.45
CA LEU A 137 -10.22 -3.21 4.36
C LEU A 137 -11.44 -3.29 5.28
N GLN A 138 -11.90 -2.15 5.82
CA GLN A 138 -13.10 -2.10 6.65
C GLN A 138 -14.36 -2.48 5.88
N TYR A 139 -14.47 -2.10 4.60
CA TYR A 139 -15.57 -2.52 3.74
C TYR A 139 -15.63 -4.05 3.59
N LEU A 140 -14.47 -4.70 3.43
CA LEU A 140 -14.39 -6.16 3.27
C LEU A 140 -14.60 -6.92 4.59
N TYR A 141 -14.03 -6.42 5.69
CA TYR A 141 -13.83 -7.23 6.90
C TYR A 141 -14.42 -6.62 8.18
N GLY A 142 -14.94 -5.39 8.13
CA GLY A 142 -15.34 -4.64 9.32
C GLY A 142 -14.12 -4.26 10.16
N SER A 143 -14.13 -4.60 11.45
CA SER A 143 -13.01 -4.39 12.37
C SER A 143 -12.27 -5.70 12.74
N ARG A 144 -12.42 -6.76 11.94
CA ARG A 144 -11.87 -8.10 12.22
C ARG A 144 -10.38 -8.27 11.84
N PHE A 145 -9.62 -7.18 11.80
CA PHE A 145 -8.20 -7.15 11.51
C PHE A 145 -7.55 -6.04 12.31
N LYS A 146 -6.22 -6.09 12.43
CA LYS A 146 -5.42 -5.00 13.00
C LYS A 146 -4.54 -4.35 11.93
N ILE A 147 -3.99 -3.19 12.25
CA ILE A 147 -3.02 -2.51 11.38
C ILE A 147 -1.75 -2.11 12.12
N VAL A 148 -0.66 -1.94 11.37
CA VAL A 148 0.50 -1.16 11.81
C VAL A 148 0.74 -0.05 10.78
N PRO A 149 0.33 1.19 11.08
CA PRO A 149 0.57 2.36 10.26
C PRO A 149 2.04 2.79 10.33
N ILE A 150 2.67 2.97 9.17
CA ILE A 150 4.04 3.44 9.06
C ILE A 150 4.13 4.55 8.02
N VAL A 151 4.75 5.67 8.38
CA VAL A 151 5.04 6.77 7.45
C VAL A 151 6.55 6.86 7.24
N MET A 152 6.99 6.79 6.00
CA MET A 152 8.40 6.89 5.61
C MET A 152 8.67 8.26 5.00
N TRP A 153 9.45 9.09 5.71
CA TRP A 153 10.00 10.30 5.12
C TRP A 153 11.22 9.95 4.27
N GLN A 154 12.23 9.31 4.87
CA GLN A 154 13.44 8.98 4.16
C GLN A 154 13.31 7.60 3.49
N GLN A 155 13.45 7.58 2.17
CA GLN A 155 13.12 6.43 1.33
C GLN A 155 14.36 5.78 0.68
N THR A 156 15.47 5.66 1.41
CA THR A 156 16.70 5.03 0.89
C THR A 156 16.58 3.49 0.88
N PRO A 157 17.37 2.79 0.03
CA PRO A 157 17.38 1.33 0.03
C PRO A 157 17.80 0.73 1.38
N GLU A 158 18.72 1.39 2.09
CA GLU A 158 19.17 1.00 3.44
C GLU A 158 18.02 0.99 4.46
N MET A 159 17.26 2.08 4.54
CA MET A 159 16.11 2.17 5.46
C MET A 159 14.97 1.27 5.05
N ALA A 160 14.72 1.15 3.74
CA ALA A 160 13.69 0.26 3.24
C ALA A 160 13.99 -1.21 3.57
N ARG A 161 15.26 -1.61 3.47
CA ARG A 161 15.75 -2.93 3.85
C ARG A 161 15.63 -3.19 5.35
N ASP A 162 16.14 -2.27 6.18
CA ASP A 162 16.06 -2.38 7.64
C ASP A 162 14.61 -2.54 8.10
N LEU A 163 13.70 -1.71 7.57
CA LEU A 163 12.27 -1.80 7.91
C LEU A 163 11.65 -3.12 7.42
N GLY A 164 11.98 -3.58 6.21
CA GLY A 164 11.44 -4.84 5.67
C GLY A 164 11.89 -6.06 6.48
N GLU A 165 13.16 -6.07 6.89
CA GLU A 165 13.74 -7.09 7.77
C GLU A 165 13.12 -7.04 9.18
N ALA A 166 12.86 -5.84 9.71
CA ALA A 166 12.21 -5.64 11.00
C ALA A 166 10.76 -6.16 11.03
N ILE A 167 9.97 -5.86 9.98
CA ILE A 167 8.60 -6.38 9.83
C ILE A 167 8.62 -7.90 9.76
N TYR A 168 9.53 -8.50 8.99
CA TYR A 168 9.64 -9.96 8.89
C TYR A 168 9.97 -10.61 10.23
N ARG A 169 10.95 -10.06 10.97
CA ARG A 169 11.34 -10.59 12.30
C ARG A 169 10.22 -10.45 13.33
N ALA A 170 9.54 -9.30 13.35
CA ALA A 170 8.41 -9.07 14.24
C ALA A 170 7.24 -10.02 13.95
N ALA A 171 6.93 -10.25 12.67
CA ALA A 171 5.90 -11.21 12.26
C ALA A 171 6.27 -12.64 12.67
N ALA A 172 7.53 -13.04 12.49
CA ALA A 172 8.01 -14.36 12.90
C ALA A 172 7.99 -14.56 14.43
N GLU A 173 8.34 -13.54 15.21
CA GLU A 173 8.31 -13.60 16.68
C GLU A 173 6.89 -13.71 17.23
N THR A 174 5.97 -12.93 16.69
CA THR A 174 4.56 -12.88 17.14
C THR A 174 3.70 -14.00 16.56
N GLY A 175 4.15 -14.65 15.47
CA GLY A 175 3.38 -15.66 14.74
C GLY A 175 2.21 -15.08 13.93
N ARG A 176 2.13 -13.76 13.76
CA ARG A 176 1.04 -13.07 13.06
C ARG A 176 1.02 -13.40 11.57
N ASP A 177 -0.19 -13.57 11.01
CA ASP A 177 -0.37 -13.47 9.58
C ASP A 177 -0.34 -12.01 9.13
N VAL A 178 0.74 -11.64 8.42
CA VAL A 178 0.98 -10.26 8.00
C VAL A 178 0.91 -10.12 6.49
N VAL A 179 0.23 -9.07 6.03
CA VAL A 179 0.28 -8.58 4.65
C VAL A 179 0.78 -7.14 4.66
N VAL A 180 1.76 -6.83 3.81
CA VAL A 180 2.29 -5.46 3.70
C VAL A 180 1.63 -4.72 2.52
N ILE A 181 1.00 -3.58 2.79
CA ILE A 181 0.45 -2.69 1.76
C ILE A 181 1.37 -1.48 1.64
N ALA A 182 2.10 -1.39 0.53
CA ALA A 182 2.89 -0.24 0.16
C ALA A 182 2.01 0.77 -0.60
N SER A 183 1.79 1.92 0.00
CA SER A 183 0.98 3.00 -0.55
C SER A 183 1.83 3.90 -1.44
N SER A 184 1.55 3.95 -2.74
CA SER A 184 2.29 4.78 -3.69
C SER A 184 1.47 5.10 -4.95
N ASP A 185 1.42 6.39 -5.27
CA ASP A 185 1.21 6.87 -6.63
C ASP A 185 2.56 6.89 -7.38
N PHE A 186 2.51 6.93 -8.71
CA PHE A 186 3.67 6.85 -9.61
C PHE A 186 4.02 8.25 -10.17
N THR A 187 4.41 8.41 -11.45
CA THR A 187 4.78 9.73 -11.98
C THR A 187 3.66 10.76 -11.80
N HIS A 188 4.03 11.94 -11.31
CA HIS A 188 3.18 13.10 -11.07
C HIS A 188 3.43 14.22 -12.10
N TYR A 189 2.32 14.77 -12.61
CA TYR A 189 2.22 16.02 -13.36
C TYR A 189 2.99 16.08 -14.68
N GLU A 190 3.23 14.94 -15.32
CA GLU A 190 3.83 14.83 -16.65
C GLU A 190 2.78 14.45 -17.71
N PRO A 191 3.04 14.68 -19.02
CA PRO A 191 2.17 14.19 -20.08
C PRO A 191 1.98 12.67 -20.01
N ASP A 192 0.78 12.18 -20.31
CA ASP A 192 0.37 10.77 -20.15
C ASP A 192 1.35 9.77 -20.78
N GLU A 193 1.83 10.04 -22.00
CA GLU A 193 2.80 9.18 -22.68
C GLU A 193 4.13 9.08 -21.93
N VAL A 194 4.61 10.19 -21.37
CA VAL A 194 5.87 10.26 -20.61
C VAL A 194 5.71 9.54 -19.27
N ALA A 195 4.62 9.80 -18.56
CA ALA A 195 4.30 9.14 -17.30
C ALA A 195 4.25 7.62 -17.49
N ARG A 196 3.53 7.13 -18.51
CA ARG A 196 3.45 5.69 -18.82
C ARG A 196 4.81 5.07 -19.12
N ALA A 197 5.66 5.76 -19.87
CA ALA A 197 6.98 5.25 -20.22
C ALA A 197 7.91 5.14 -19.00
N LYS A 198 7.87 6.12 -18.09
CA LYS A 198 8.61 6.10 -16.82
C LYS A 198 8.05 5.03 -15.88
N ASP A 199 6.75 5.03 -15.66
CA ASP A 199 6.06 4.12 -14.76
C ASP A 199 6.23 2.65 -15.18
N ALA A 200 6.20 2.36 -16.48
CA ALA A 200 6.41 1.01 -17.00
C ALA A 200 7.75 0.41 -16.52
N LYS A 201 8.81 1.23 -16.45
CA LYS A 201 10.13 0.78 -15.99
C LYS A 201 10.18 0.58 -14.48
N ALA A 202 9.52 1.46 -13.71
CA ALA A 202 9.41 1.30 -12.26
C ALA A 202 8.61 0.03 -11.92
N ILE A 203 7.48 -0.17 -12.59
CA ILE A 203 6.65 -1.37 -12.48
C ILE A 203 7.46 -2.62 -12.86
N GLU A 204 8.22 -2.60 -13.96
CA GLU A 204 9.08 -3.73 -14.35
C GLU A 204 10.08 -4.10 -13.25
N ALA A 205 10.68 -3.10 -12.57
CA ALA A 205 11.58 -3.34 -11.45
C ALA A 205 10.85 -4.04 -10.27
N ILE A 206 9.64 -3.58 -9.93
CA ILE A 206 8.79 -4.21 -8.91
C ILE A 206 8.44 -5.65 -9.29
N LEU A 207 8.02 -5.88 -10.55
CA LEU A 207 7.66 -7.20 -11.05
C LEU A 207 8.85 -8.18 -11.05
N SER A 208 10.07 -7.66 -11.15
CA SER A 208 11.30 -8.45 -11.03
C SER A 208 11.76 -8.71 -9.59
N LEU A 209 11.00 -8.26 -8.57
CA LEU A 209 11.33 -8.38 -7.15
C LEU A 209 12.73 -7.82 -6.81
N ASP A 210 13.10 -6.71 -7.46
CA ASP A 210 14.40 -6.06 -7.32
C ASP A 210 14.25 -4.64 -6.75
N PRO A 211 14.29 -4.48 -5.41
CA PRO A 211 14.17 -3.17 -4.78
C PRO A 211 15.31 -2.21 -5.16
N GLU A 212 16.52 -2.73 -5.39
CA GLU A 212 17.67 -1.90 -5.78
C GLU A 212 17.52 -1.40 -7.22
N LYS A 213 16.99 -2.22 -8.14
CA LYS A 213 16.61 -1.78 -9.49
C LYS A 213 15.52 -0.72 -9.45
N LEU A 214 14.52 -0.87 -8.57
CA LEU A 214 13.46 0.14 -8.42
C LEU A 214 14.08 1.50 -8.04
N TYR A 215 14.94 1.53 -7.01
CA TYR A 215 15.61 2.76 -6.60
C TYR A 215 16.43 3.39 -7.73
N ARG A 216 17.24 2.60 -8.44
CA ARG A 216 18.01 3.09 -9.59
C ARG A 216 17.12 3.68 -10.67
N VAL A 217 16.04 2.99 -11.05
CA VAL A 217 15.08 3.47 -12.06
C VAL A 217 14.44 4.79 -11.64
N VAL A 218 14.00 4.89 -10.39
CA VAL A 218 13.38 6.11 -9.84
C VAL A 218 14.34 7.29 -9.91
N VAL A 219 15.58 7.10 -9.45
CA VAL A 219 16.60 8.15 -9.43
C VAL A 219 17.10 8.53 -10.82
N GLU A 220 17.44 7.56 -11.66
CA GLU A 220 18.05 7.80 -12.99
C GLU A 220 17.06 8.40 -13.99
N LEU A 221 15.77 8.05 -13.88
CA LEU A 221 14.73 8.51 -14.80
C LEU A 221 13.86 9.62 -14.23
N ASP A 222 14.15 10.08 -13.02
CA ASP A 222 13.37 11.07 -12.31
C ASP A 222 11.87 10.69 -12.31
N VAL A 223 11.58 9.46 -11.87
CA VAL A 223 10.21 9.00 -11.69
C VAL A 223 9.70 9.59 -10.40
N SER A 224 8.77 10.53 -10.47
CA SER A 224 8.20 11.22 -9.30
C SER A 224 7.24 10.35 -8.47
N MET A 225 7.45 9.02 -8.48
CA MET A 225 6.78 8.06 -7.62
C MET A 225 6.96 8.47 -6.16
N CYS A 226 5.87 8.63 -5.42
CA CYS A 226 5.94 9.19 -4.07
C CYS A 226 6.36 8.16 -3.01
N GLY A 227 6.02 6.87 -3.19
CA GLY A 227 6.22 5.80 -2.21
C GLY A 227 7.20 4.70 -2.64
N TYR A 228 8.31 5.05 -3.30
CA TYR A 228 9.33 4.05 -3.71
C TYR A 228 10.01 3.35 -2.52
N GLY A 229 10.21 4.04 -1.40
CA GLY A 229 10.67 3.47 -0.12
C GLY A 229 9.71 2.43 0.45
N PRO A 230 8.42 2.78 0.67
CA PRO A 230 7.38 1.81 1.04
C PRO A 230 7.34 0.57 0.14
N VAL A 231 7.46 0.75 -1.18
CA VAL A 231 7.46 -0.37 -2.13
C VAL A 231 8.72 -1.22 -1.99
N MET A 232 9.91 -0.62 -1.85
CA MET A 232 11.14 -1.37 -1.57
C MET A 232 11.04 -2.16 -0.26
N THR A 233 10.49 -1.57 0.81
CA THR A 233 10.25 -2.25 2.09
C THR A 233 9.37 -3.47 1.92
N MET A 234 8.25 -3.33 1.19
CA MET A 234 7.35 -4.44 0.90
C MET A 234 8.05 -5.55 0.10
N LEU A 235 8.92 -5.20 -0.86
CA LEU A 235 9.70 -6.18 -1.63
C LEU A 235 10.71 -6.91 -0.75
N TYR A 236 11.45 -6.20 0.11
CA TYR A 236 12.38 -6.80 1.06
C TYR A 236 11.68 -7.77 2.01
N TYR A 237 10.59 -7.34 2.62
CA TYR A 237 9.74 -8.19 3.46
C TYR A 237 9.23 -9.42 2.69
N SER A 238 8.66 -9.21 1.51
CA SER A 238 8.00 -10.27 0.74
C SER A 238 8.97 -11.37 0.33
N LYS A 239 10.21 -11.02 -0.05
CA LYS A 239 11.26 -11.99 -0.37
C LYS A 239 11.64 -12.85 0.83
N LEU A 240 11.74 -12.25 2.02
CA LEU A 240 11.98 -12.98 3.26
C LEU A 240 10.79 -13.87 3.64
N ALA A 241 9.57 -13.39 3.38
CA ALA A 241 8.34 -14.15 3.53
C ALA A 241 8.12 -15.22 2.45
N GLY A 242 9.08 -15.44 1.54
CA GLY A 242 9.09 -16.52 0.57
C GLY A 242 8.39 -16.22 -0.76
N ALA A 243 8.01 -14.97 -1.04
CA ALA A 243 7.48 -14.59 -2.34
C ALA A 243 8.55 -14.67 -3.42
N ASP A 244 8.16 -15.23 -4.57
CA ASP A 244 9.02 -15.45 -5.73
C ASP A 244 8.41 -14.91 -7.04
N ALA A 245 7.17 -14.39 -6.98
CA ALA A 245 6.47 -13.82 -8.11
C ALA A 245 5.77 -12.50 -7.76
N ALA A 246 5.52 -11.71 -8.80
CA ALA A 246 4.75 -10.48 -8.73
C ALA A 246 3.87 -10.31 -9.98
N GLN A 247 2.73 -9.67 -9.82
CA GLN A 247 1.74 -9.47 -10.89
C GLN A 247 1.22 -8.04 -10.86
N LYS A 248 1.22 -7.38 -12.02
CA LYS A 248 0.50 -6.12 -12.21
C LYS A 248 -0.97 -6.43 -12.43
N LEU A 249 -1.81 -6.06 -11.47
CA LEU A 249 -3.25 -6.25 -11.52
C LEU A 249 -3.91 -5.19 -12.40
N ALA A 250 -3.50 -3.94 -12.25
CA ALA A 250 -3.99 -2.83 -13.04
C ALA A 250 -2.97 -1.68 -13.13
N TYR A 251 -3.13 -0.85 -14.14
CA TYR A 251 -2.45 0.42 -14.26
C TYR A 251 -3.33 1.41 -15.05
N ALA A 252 -3.43 2.63 -14.56
CA ALA A 252 -4.10 3.74 -15.23
C ALA A 252 -3.43 5.07 -14.84
N THR A 253 -3.81 6.15 -15.48
CA THR A 253 -3.43 7.52 -15.07
C THR A 253 -4.67 8.34 -14.77
N SER A 254 -4.51 9.48 -14.09
CA SER A 254 -5.63 10.42 -13.88
C SER A 254 -6.29 10.84 -15.20
N GLY A 255 -5.54 10.86 -16.31
CA GLY A 255 -6.07 11.14 -17.64
C GLY A 255 -7.03 10.07 -18.18
N ASP A 256 -6.97 8.83 -17.68
CA ASP A 256 -7.98 7.80 -17.99
C ASP A 256 -9.31 8.06 -17.27
N VAL A 257 -9.32 8.89 -16.24
CA VAL A 257 -10.51 9.30 -15.49
C VAL A 257 -11.06 10.64 -15.99
N THR A 258 -10.18 11.64 -16.15
CA THR A 258 -10.58 13.03 -16.46
C THR A 258 -10.66 13.32 -17.96
N GLY A 259 -9.98 12.53 -18.78
CA GLY A 259 -9.76 12.80 -20.20
C GLY A 259 -8.64 13.81 -20.49
N ASP A 260 -8.12 14.51 -19.48
CA ASP A 260 -6.96 15.40 -19.64
C ASP A 260 -5.65 14.60 -19.52
N ARG A 261 -4.91 14.57 -20.62
CA ARG A 261 -3.64 13.82 -20.76
C ARG A 261 -2.40 14.71 -20.77
N SER A 262 -2.56 16.01 -20.56
CA SER A 262 -1.46 16.98 -20.60
C SER A 262 -0.58 16.95 -19.35
N SER A 263 -1.16 16.58 -18.21
CA SER A 263 -0.49 16.47 -16.91
C SER A 263 -1.23 15.46 -16.05
N VAL A 264 -0.64 14.27 -15.84
CA VAL A 264 -1.32 13.15 -15.17
C VAL A 264 -0.58 12.67 -13.93
N VAL A 265 -1.29 11.93 -13.08
CA VAL A 265 -0.70 11.10 -12.02
C VAL A 265 -0.88 9.63 -12.37
N GLY A 266 0.17 8.82 -12.28
CA GLY A 266 0.15 7.38 -12.54
C GLY A 266 -0.31 6.56 -11.33
N TYR A 267 -1.08 5.49 -11.58
CA TYR A 267 -1.62 4.60 -10.56
C TYR A 267 -1.38 3.15 -10.96
N ALA A 268 -0.76 2.35 -10.09
CA ALA A 268 -0.56 0.92 -10.30
C ALA A 268 -1.10 0.10 -9.12
N ALA A 269 -1.74 -1.02 -9.44
CA ALA A 269 -2.08 -2.07 -8.48
C ALA A 269 -1.20 -3.29 -8.76
N ILE A 270 -0.41 -3.69 -7.77
CA ILE A 270 0.54 -4.81 -7.91
C ILE A 270 0.39 -5.75 -6.72
N ARG A 271 0.50 -7.05 -6.98
CA ARG A 271 0.50 -8.14 -5.99
C ARG A 271 1.86 -8.83 -6.00
N VAL A 272 2.37 -9.19 -4.82
CA VAL A 272 3.58 -9.99 -4.62
C VAL A 272 3.21 -11.25 -3.83
N TYR A 273 3.60 -12.41 -4.34
CA TYR A 273 3.03 -13.70 -3.91
C TYR A 273 4.00 -14.88 -4.10
N ARG A 274 3.63 -16.03 -3.51
CA ARG A 274 4.31 -17.33 -3.71
C ARG A 274 3.66 -18.09 -4.86
N SER A 275 4.39 -18.29 -5.96
CA SER A 275 3.87 -18.92 -7.18
C SER A 275 3.50 -20.40 -6.99
N GLY A 276 4.11 -21.10 -6.03
CA GLY A 276 3.80 -22.49 -5.72
C GLY A 276 2.51 -22.72 -4.92
N GLU A 277 1.82 -21.65 -4.51
CA GLU A 277 0.61 -21.68 -3.67
C GLU A 277 -0.63 -21.13 -4.40
N GLU A 278 -0.52 -20.80 -5.69
CA GLU A 278 -1.61 -20.29 -6.54
C GLU A 278 -2.47 -21.41 -7.14
#